data_AF-A0A0G1BF71-F1
#
_entry.id   AF-A0A0G1BF71-F1
#
_cell.length_a   1.000
_cell.length_b   1.000
_cell.length_c   1.000
_cell.angle_alpha   90.00
_cell.angle_beta   90.00
_cell.angle_gamma   90.00
#
_symmetry.space_group_name_H-M   'P 1'
#
loop_
_entity.id
_entity.type
_entity.pdbx_description
1 polymer ?
#
loop_
_entity_poly.entity_id
_entity_poly.type
_entity_poly.pdbx_seq_one_letter_code
_entity_poly.pdbx_strand_id
1 'polypeptide(L)'
;MKKILQKEEKILRKVAKEVVIGDIKTAKIKKILREMSEALKSQGDGVAIAAPQIGYPLRIFVVSKIFWTGCFAGWRAEKQRCARRRR
;
A
#
# COMPACT_ATOMS: atom_id res chain seq x y z
N MET A 1 -4.33 18.39 -0.38
CA MET A 1 -3.65 17.38 0.45
C MET A 1 -4.60 16.93 1.55
N LYS A 2 -5.01 15.66 1.59
CA LYS A 2 -5.80 15.13 2.71
C LYS A 2 -4.87 14.74 3.86
N LYS A 3 -5.19 15.16 5.08
CA LYS A 3 -4.48 14.74 6.30
C LYS A 3 -4.69 13.24 6.50
N ILE A 4 -3.62 12.52 6.84
CA ILE A 4 -3.70 11.15 7.33
C ILE A 4 -4.41 11.21 8.70
N LEU A 5 -5.51 10.48 8.84
CA LEU A 5 -6.29 10.46 10.06
C LEU A 5 -5.48 9.78 11.18
N GLN A 6 -5.34 10.46 12.32
CA GLN A 6 -4.67 9.91 13.51
C GLN A 6 -5.59 8.95 14.27
N LYS A 7 -5.02 8.17 15.21
CA LYS A 7 -5.63 7.00 15.90
C LYS A 7 -7.02 7.21 16.52
N GLU A 8 -7.46 8.45 16.73
CA GLU A 8 -8.71 8.80 17.42
C GLU A 8 -9.94 8.79 16.50
N GLU A 9 -9.75 8.64 15.20
CA GLU A 9 -10.84 8.70 14.23
C GLU A 9 -11.70 7.42 14.22
N LYS A 10 -13.00 7.59 14.51
CA LYS A 10 -14.02 6.51 14.54
C LYS A 10 -14.08 5.74 13.22
N ILE A 11 -13.64 6.33 12.12
CA ILE A 11 -13.61 5.73 10.79
C ILE A 11 -12.64 4.54 10.72
N LEU A 12 -11.54 4.56 11.49
CA LEU A 12 -10.57 3.46 11.55
C LEU A 12 -11.14 2.19 12.22
N ARG A 13 -12.21 2.32 13.00
CA ARG A 13 -12.90 1.20 13.68
C ARG A 13 -14.13 0.70 12.92
N LYS A 14 -14.48 1.32 11.79
CA LYS A 14 -15.63 0.90 10.97
C LYS A 14 -15.23 -0.21 10.01
N VAL A 15 -16.16 -1.14 9.77
CA VAL A 15 -15.98 -2.19 8.75
C VAL A 15 -15.96 -1.53 7.38
N ALA A 16 -14.83 -1.67 6.68
CA ALA A 16 -14.69 -1.18 5.32
C ALA A 16 -15.59 -1.98 4.37
N LYS A 17 -16.24 -1.29 3.43
CA LYS A 17 -17.09 -1.89 2.41
C LYS A 17 -16.23 -2.52 1.32
N GLU A 18 -16.70 -3.65 0.83
CA GLU A 18 -16.14 -4.30 -0.35
C GLU A 18 -16.33 -3.43 -1.59
N VAL A 19 -15.37 -3.52 -2.51
CA VAL A 19 -15.39 -2.78 -3.77
C VAL A 19 -15.86 -3.72 -4.86
N VAL A 20 -16.97 -3.39 -5.51
CA VAL A 20 -17.45 -4.14 -6.67
C VAL A 20 -16.47 -3.94 -7.83
N ILE A 21 -16.16 -5.03 -8.55
CA ILE A 21 -15.16 -5.03 -9.62
C ILE A 21 -15.52 -4.02 -10.74
N GLY A 22 -16.81 -3.85 -11.03
CA GLY A 22 -17.31 -2.86 -11.97
C GLY A 22 -17.01 -1.41 -11.56
N ASP A 23 -16.97 -1.13 -10.27
CA ASP A 23 -16.74 0.22 -9.75
C ASP A 23 -15.27 0.63 -9.77
N ILE A 24 -14.33 -0.32 -9.92
CA ILE A 24 -12.88 -0.05 -9.96
C ILE A 24 -12.53 0.94 -11.08
N LYS A 25 -13.22 0.86 -12.22
CA LYS A 25 -12.98 1.75 -13.36
C LYS A 25 -13.63 3.13 -13.22
N THR A 26 -14.48 3.33 -12.21
CA THR A 26 -15.18 4.61 -12.02
C THR A 26 -14.23 5.74 -11.66
N ALA A 27 -14.62 6.96 -12.03
CA ALA A 27 -13.87 8.16 -11.71
C ALA A 27 -13.68 8.37 -10.19
N LYS A 28 -14.59 7.83 -9.37
CA LYS A 28 -14.53 7.91 -7.91
C LYS A 28 -13.30 7.17 -7.37
N ILE A 29 -13.12 5.90 -7.77
CA ILE A 29 -12.01 5.07 -7.27
C ILE A 29 -10.67 5.55 -7.82
N LYS A 30 -10.62 5.98 -9.08
CA LYS A 30 -9.41 6.59 -9.66
C LYS A 30 -8.94 7.84 -8.89
N LYS A 31 -9.88 8.69 -8.45
CA LYS A 31 -9.57 9.85 -7.59
C LYS A 31 -9.00 9.40 -6.25
N ILE A 32 -9.61 8.41 -5.60
CA ILE A 32 -9.13 7.87 -4.32
C ILE A 32 -7.71 7.29 -4.44
N LEU A 33 -7.44 6.50 -5.49
CA LEU A 33 -6.11 5.94 -5.74
C LEU A 33 -5.04 7.01 -5.96
N ARG A 34 -5.40 8.10 -6.64
CA ARG A 34 -4.52 9.25 -6.84
C ARG A 34 -4.24 9.96 -5.51
N GLU A 35 -5.26 10.21 -4.70
CA GLU A 35 -5.11 10.79 -3.36
C GLU A 35 -4.22 9.91 -2.46
N MET A 36 -4.40 8.58 -2.49
CA MET A 36 -3.56 7.62 -1.75
C MET A 36 -2.11 7.67 -2.21
N SER A 37 -1.86 7.73 -3.52
CA SER A 37 -0.52 7.79 -4.09
C SER A 37 0.19 9.10 -3.76
N GLU A 38 -0.53 10.22 -3.78
CA GLU A 38 -0.01 11.54 -3.38
C GLU A 38 0.33 11.58 -1.89
N ALA A 39 -0.54 11.02 -1.03
CA ALA A 39 -0.28 10.90 0.40
C ALA A 39 0.94 10.01 0.71
N LEU A 40 1.10 8.90 -0.01
CA LEU A 40 2.25 8.00 0.11
C LEU A 40 3.55 8.69 -0.33
N LYS A 41 3.54 9.46 -1.42
CA LYS A 41 4.71 10.24 -1.88
C LYS A 41 5.10 11.34 -0.90
N SER A 42 4.15 11.92 -0.19
CA SER A 42 4.44 12.93 0.84
C SER A 42 5.14 12.36 2.07
N GLN A 43 5.02 11.06 2.31
CA GLN A 43 5.63 10.34 3.43
C GLN A 43 6.82 9.53 2.89
N GLY A 44 8.05 10.06 3.02
CA GLY A 44 9.26 9.48 2.43
C GLY A 44 9.52 8.00 2.79
N ASP A 45 9.09 7.58 3.98
CA ASP A 45 9.27 6.21 4.50
C ASP A 45 7.99 5.35 4.40
N GLY A 46 6.97 5.84 3.69
CA GLY A 46 5.68 5.15 3.55
C GLY A 46 5.79 3.85 2.77
N VAL A 47 5.69 2.71 3.46
CA VAL A 47 5.65 1.37 2.83
C VAL A 47 4.28 1.09 2.21
N ALA A 48 3.20 1.44 2.90
CA ALA A 48 1.83 1.24 2.43
C ALA A 48 0.85 2.23 3.05
N ILE A 49 -0.28 2.48 2.38
CA ILE A 49 -1.39 3.31 2.86
C ILE A 49 -2.73 2.63 2.55
N ALA A 50 -3.67 2.70 3.49
CA ALA A 50 -5.02 2.13 3.34
C ALA A 50 -6.08 3.23 3.19
N ALA A 51 -7.11 2.98 2.38
CA ALA A 51 -8.22 3.91 2.17
C ALA A 51 -8.93 4.35 3.47
N PRO A 52 -9.10 3.48 4.50
CA PRO A 52 -9.65 3.90 5.78
C PRO A 52 -8.81 4.98 6.50
N GLN A 53 -7.48 5.01 6.30
CA GLN A 53 -6.59 6.00 6.93
C GLN A 53 -6.76 7.42 6.34
N ILE A 54 -7.35 7.52 5.15
CA ILE A 54 -7.66 8.80 4.48
C ILE A 54 -9.17 9.12 4.50
N GLY A 55 -9.93 8.39 5.32
CA GLY A 55 -11.36 8.64 5.56
C GLY A 55 -12.32 7.94 4.61
N TYR A 56 -11.84 7.06 3.73
CA TYR A 56 -12.71 6.27 2.85
C TYR A 56 -12.91 4.86 3.42
N PRO A 57 -14.15 4.47 3.79
CA PRO A 57 -14.44 3.14 4.34
C PRO A 57 -14.52 2.09 3.21
N LEU A 58 -13.47 1.97 2.40
CA LEU A 58 -13.36 1.01 1.30
C LEU A 58 -12.21 0.04 1.59
N ARG A 59 -12.37 -1.22 1.18
CA ARG A 59 -11.33 -2.27 1.30
C ARG A 59 -10.28 -2.12 0.19
N ILE A 60 -9.51 -1.03 0.23
CA ILE A 60 -8.44 -0.74 -0.73
C ILE A 60 -7.17 -0.36 0.04
N PHE A 61 -6.01 -0.88 -0.39
CA PHE A 61 -4.70 -0.46 0.09
C PHE A 61 -3.72 -0.35 -1.09
N VAL A 62 -2.72 0.54 -0.94
CA VAL A 62 -1.67 0.79 -1.94
C VAL A 62 -0.32 0.61 -1.25
N VAL A 63 0.59 -0.09 -1.91
CA VAL A 63 1.94 -0.38 -1.39
C VAL A 63 2.97 0.32 -2.28
N SER A 64 3.96 0.99 -1.67
CA SER A 64 5.04 1.64 -2.40
C SER A 64 6.09 0.63 -2.85
N LYS A 65 6.75 0.93 -3.97
CA LYS A 65 7.82 0.08 -4.52
C LYS A 65 9.12 0.14 -3.70
N ILE A 66 9.24 1.09 -2.77
CA ILE A 66 10.47 1.33 -2.00
C ILE A 66 10.86 0.13 -1.14
N PHE A 67 9.86 -0.65 -0.71
CA PHE A 67 10.05 -1.92 -0.02
C PHE A 67 10.84 -2.94 -0.86
N TRP A 68 10.77 -2.86 -2.18
CA TRP A 68 11.39 -3.86 -3.06
C TRP A 68 12.86 -3.58 -3.36
N THR A 69 13.31 -2.33 -3.23
CA THR A 69 14.63 -1.89 -3.74
C THR A 69 15.75 -1.87 -2.70
N GLY A 70 15.45 -2.00 -1.41
CA GLY A 70 16.47 -1.83 -0.35
C GLY A 70 17.13 -3.09 0.22
N CYS A 71 16.45 -4.25 0.27
CA CYS A 71 16.97 -5.37 1.10
C CYS A 71 16.72 -6.81 0.57
N PHE A 72 15.96 -7.01 -0.52
CA PHE A 72 15.69 -8.38 -1.01
C PHE A 72 16.72 -8.91 -2.03
N ALA A 73 17.64 -8.07 -2.50
CA ALA A 73 18.65 -8.46 -3.49
C ALA A 73 19.69 -9.46 -2.94
N GLY A 74 19.92 -9.48 -1.62
CA GLY A 74 20.92 -10.36 -0.99
C GLY A 74 20.48 -11.83 -0.85
N TRP A 75 19.19 -12.11 -0.74
CA TRP A 75 18.72 -13.47 -0.37
C TRP A 75 18.62 -14.43 -1.57
N ARG A 76 18.44 -13.92 -2.79
CA ARG A 76 18.35 -14.78 -3.99
C ARG A 76 19.71 -15.25 -4.50
N ALA A 77 20.78 -14.52 -4.24
CA ALA A 77 22.12 -14.89 -4.69
C ALA A 77 22.76 -16.01 -3.84
N GLU A 78 22.37 -16.14 -2.58
CA GLU A 78 22.96 -17.11 -1.65
C GLU A 78 22.46 -18.54 -1.88
N LYS A 79 21.19 -18.72 -2.27
CA LYS A 79 20.65 -20.05 -2.61
C LYS A 79 21.28 -20.67 -3.87
N GLN A 80 21.70 -19.88 -4.84
CA GLN A 80 22.36 -20.41 -6.05
C GLN A 80 23.82 -20.78 -5.81
N ARG A 81 24.50 -20.16 -4.84
CA ARG A 81 25.89 -20.47 -4.51
C ARG A 81 26.01 -21.73 -3.64
N CYS A 82 25.02 -21.97 -2.76
CA CYS A 82 24.99 -23.18 -1.91
C CYS A 82 24.68 -24.47 -2.71
N ALA A 83 23.93 -24.38 -3.81
CA ALA A 83 23.63 -25.52 -4.69
C ALA A 83 24.82 -25.96 -5.59
N ARG A 84 25.82 -25.10 -5.79
CA ARG A 84 27.02 -25.40 -6.61
C ARG A 84 28.25 -25.81 -5.81
N ARG A 85 28.20 -25.75 -4.47
CA ARG A 85 29.30 -26.16 -3.57
C ARG A 85 29.12 -27.55 -2.97
N ARG A 86 28.15 -28.33 -3.46
CA ARG A 86 27.96 -29.77 -3.20
C ARG A 86 28.17 -30.59 -4.48
N ARG A 87 29.28 -30.36 -5.16
CA ARG A 87 29.93 -31.31 -6.07
C ARG A 87 31.41 -31.27 -5.79
#